data_AF-A0A524QBE4-F1
#
_entry.id   AF-A0A524QBE4-F1
#
_cell.length_a   1.000
_cell.length_b   1.000
_cell.length_c   1.000
_cell.angle_alpha   90.00
_cell.angle_beta   90.00
_cell.angle_gamma   90.00
#
_symmetry.space_group_name_H-M   'P 1'
#
loop_
_entity.id
_entity.type
_entity.pdbx_description
1 polymer ?
#
loop_
_entity_poly.entity_id
_entity_poly.type
_entity_poly.pdbx_seq_one_letter_code
_entity_poly.pdbx_strand_id
1 'polypeptide(L)'
;MRLTQEEQATLAGQRGLAEKRALEIIVTLGRVYGAERLIPVESVQVAGVSFRNLGDAGLEFLQDWASEGAHVRVPTTLNPSGMDHEQWQRQGCSQTFAAKQMQVVSAYQAMGIEPTCTCT
;
A
#
# COMPACT_ATOMS: atom_id res chain seq x y z
N MET A 1 19.74 13.01 6.83
CA MET A 1 18.57 12.37 7.44
C MET A 1 18.58 12.51 8.96
N ARG A 2 17.87 13.50 9.48
CA ARG A 2 17.52 13.69 10.89
C ARG A 2 16.15 13.05 11.11
N LEU A 3 16.06 12.20 12.11
CA LEU A 3 14.84 11.48 12.47
C LEU A 3 14.25 12.01 13.78
N THR A 4 12.94 11.99 13.90
CA THR A 4 12.23 12.29 15.14
C THR A 4 12.38 11.14 16.14
N GLN A 5 12.05 11.38 17.41
CA GLN A 5 12.02 10.32 18.43
C GLN A 5 11.05 9.20 18.06
N GLU A 6 9.90 9.54 17.46
CA GLU A 6 8.94 8.56 17.00
C GLU A 6 9.49 7.69 15.87
N GLU A 7 10.15 8.29 14.87
CA GLU A 7 10.78 7.56 13.77
C GLU A 7 11.90 6.64 14.27
N GLN A 8 12.71 7.10 15.23
CA GLN A 8 13.75 6.29 15.87
C GLN A 8 13.14 5.10 16.64
N ALA A 9 12.07 5.33 17.40
CA ALA A 9 11.34 4.28 18.11
C ALA A 9 10.74 3.24 17.15
N THR A 10 10.19 3.67 16.02
CA THR A 10 9.69 2.78 14.96
C THR A 10 10.82 1.94 14.36
N LEU A 11 11.98 2.53 14.04
CA LEU A 11 13.14 1.77 13.56
C LEU A 11 13.68 0.78 14.60
N ALA A 12 13.54 1.08 15.90
CA ALA A 12 13.85 0.16 16.98
C ALA A 12 12.82 -0.98 17.11
N GLY A 13 11.76 -1.00 16.30
CA GLY A 13 10.74 -2.05 16.27
C GLY A 13 9.61 -1.88 17.29
N GLN A 14 9.54 -0.74 17.98
CA GLN A 14 8.55 -0.51 19.04
C GLN A 14 7.10 -0.44 18.53
N ARG A 15 6.91 -0.33 17.20
CA ARG A 15 5.59 -0.28 16.53
C ARG A 15 5.32 -1.50 15.65
N GLY A 16 6.05 -2.59 15.86
CA GLY A 16 5.89 -3.81 15.08
C GLY A 16 6.74 -3.86 13.80
N LEU A 17 6.79 -5.05 13.20
CA LEU A 17 7.71 -5.35 12.09
C LEU A 17 7.32 -4.65 10.79
N ALA A 18 6.02 -4.54 10.48
CA ALA A 18 5.53 -3.87 9.28
C ALA A 18 5.93 -2.39 9.27
N GLU A 19 5.63 -1.64 10.33
CA GLU A 19 6.01 -0.22 10.42
C GLU A 19 7.53 -0.02 10.37
N LYS A 20 8.29 -0.89 11.07
CA LYS A 20 9.75 -0.87 11.02
C LYS A 20 10.26 -1.04 9.59
N ARG A 21 9.83 -2.10 8.89
CA ARG A 21 10.23 -2.39 7.50
C ARG A 21 9.86 -1.25 6.56
N ALA A 22 8.66 -0.66 6.72
CA ALA A 22 8.21 0.47 5.91
C ALA A 22 9.11 1.69 6.11
N LEU A 23 9.41 2.04 7.37
CA LEU A 23 10.24 3.19 7.68
C LEU A 23 11.70 2.96 7.27
N GLU A 24 12.24 1.75 7.38
CA GLU A 24 13.57 1.40 6.90
C GLU A 24 13.72 1.66 5.40
N ILE A 25 12.71 1.32 4.59
CA ILE A 25 12.69 1.61 3.14
C ILE A 25 12.75 3.13 2.91
N ILE A 26 11.86 3.89 3.54
CA ILE A 26 11.76 5.34 3.36
C ILE A 26 13.04 6.06 3.82
N VAL A 27 13.59 5.69 4.99
CA VAL A 27 14.83 6.26 5.52
C VAL A 27 16.02 5.92 4.62
N THR A 28 16.06 4.70 4.07
CA THR A 28 17.11 4.28 3.13
C THR A 28 17.06 5.12 1.87
N LEU A 29 15.88 5.27 1.25
CA LEU A 29 15.70 6.12 0.08
C LEU A 29 16.09 7.57 0.39
N GLY A 30 15.63 8.11 1.51
CA GLY A 30 15.98 9.47 1.89
C GLY A 30 17.49 9.66 2.15
N ARG A 31 18.21 8.66 2.63
CA ARG A 31 19.69 8.71 2.70
C ARG A 31 20.33 8.71 1.32
N VAL A 32 19.87 7.85 0.41
CA VAL A 32 20.35 7.77 -0.99
C VAL A 32 20.18 9.12 -1.70
N TYR A 33 19.03 9.76 -1.52
CA TYR A 33 18.74 11.06 -2.12
C TYR A 33 19.30 12.27 -1.34
N GLY A 34 20.02 12.05 -0.24
CA GLY A 34 20.58 13.15 0.57
C GLY A 34 19.53 13.99 1.30
N ALA A 35 18.33 13.46 1.54
CA ALA A 35 17.26 14.17 2.23
C ALA A 35 17.65 14.53 3.67
N GLU A 36 17.35 15.77 4.05
CA GLU A 36 17.67 16.28 5.38
C GLU A 36 16.80 15.63 6.46
N ARG A 37 15.49 15.48 6.22
CA ARG A 37 14.49 14.90 7.13
C ARG A 37 13.29 14.35 6.35
N LEU A 38 12.45 13.56 7.01
CA LEU A 38 11.13 13.19 6.49
C LEU A 38 10.11 14.33 6.72
N ILE A 39 9.08 14.38 5.86
CA ILE A 39 7.96 15.30 5.97
C ILE A 39 6.70 14.49 6.31
N PRO A 40 5.94 14.84 7.35
CA PRO A 40 4.67 14.16 7.63
C PRO A 40 3.65 14.48 6.53
N VAL A 41 2.83 13.50 6.20
CA VAL A 41 1.68 13.65 5.29
C VAL A 41 0.39 13.54 6.08
N GLU A 42 -0.66 14.22 5.63
CA GLU A 42 -1.98 14.17 6.27
C GLU A 42 -2.91 13.13 5.60
N SER A 43 -2.64 12.76 4.35
CA SER A 43 -3.37 11.74 3.60
C SER A 43 -2.52 11.16 2.48
N VAL A 44 -2.91 9.98 1.98
CA VAL A 44 -2.22 9.26 0.89
C VAL A 44 -3.25 8.68 -0.08
N GLN A 45 -2.93 8.66 -1.37
CA GLN A 45 -3.62 7.84 -2.36
C GLN A 45 -2.63 6.83 -2.94
N VAL A 46 -2.92 5.54 -2.81
CA VAL A 46 -2.08 4.47 -3.35
C VAL A 46 -2.38 4.30 -4.83
N ALA A 47 -1.35 4.43 -5.66
CA ALA A 47 -1.42 4.16 -7.10
C ALA A 47 -0.91 2.75 -7.44
N GLY A 48 -1.20 2.28 -8.66
CA GLY A 48 -0.70 1.00 -9.13
C GLY A 48 -1.49 -0.22 -8.63
N VAL A 49 -2.75 -0.03 -8.26
CA VAL A 49 -3.65 -1.05 -7.67
C VAL A 49 -4.08 -2.16 -8.67
N SER A 50 -3.68 -2.07 -9.94
CA SER A 50 -4.06 -3.07 -10.94
C SER A 50 -3.28 -4.38 -10.77
N PHE A 51 -4.01 -5.52 -10.74
CA PHE A 51 -3.39 -6.85 -10.80
C PHE A 51 -2.53 -7.04 -12.05
N ARG A 52 -2.83 -6.32 -13.15
CA ARG A 52 -2.00 -6.36 -14.37
C ARG A 52 -0.57 -5.89 -14.13
N ASN A 53 -0.38 -4.92 -13.23
CA ASN A 53 0.93 -4.36 -12.90
C ASN A 53 1.61 -5.16 -11.78
N LEU A 54 0.82 -5.63 -10.82
CA LEU A 54 1.31 -6.36 -9.64
C LEU A 54 1.70 -7.81 -9.97
N GLY A 55 0.89 -8.48 -10.78
CA GLY A 55 0.96 -9.94 -10.95
C GLY A 55 0.79 -10.69 -9.63
N ASP A 56 1.07 -11.99 -9.66
CA ASP A 56 0.95 -12.84 -8.46
C ASP A 56 1.94 -12.43 -7.37
N ALA A 57 3.17 -12.05 -7.72
CA ALA A 57 4.19 -11.62 -6.76
C ALA A 57 3.79 -10.34 -6.01
N GLY A 58 3.19 -9.36 -6.71
CA GLY A 58 2.69 -8.15 -6.06
C GLY A 58 1.48 -8.42 -5.18
N LEU A 59 0.60 -9.36 -5.57
CA LEU A 59 -0.52 -9.78 -4.73
C LEU A 59 -0.04 -10.50 -3.46
N GLU A 60 0.88 -11.46 -3.59
CA GLU A 60 1.48 -12.18 -2.46
C GLU A 60 2.16 -11.20 -1.50
N PHE A 61 2.95 -10.27 -2.03
CA PHE A 61 3.56 -9.21 -1.24
C PHE A 61 2.52 -8.42 -0.43
N LEU A 62 1.41 -7.99 -1.04
CA LEU A 62 0.37 -7.26 -0.30
C LEU A 62 -0.31 -8.13 0.78
N GLN A 63 -0.52 -9.40 0.49
CA GLN A 63 -1.11 -10.36 1.43
C GLN A 63 -0.17 -10.61 2.62
N ASP A 64 1.14 -10.69 2.41
CA ASP A 64 2.12 -10.83 3.46
C ASP A 64 2.08 -9.66 4.43
N TRP A 65 2.10 -8.43 3.91
CA TRP A 65 1.97 -7.22 4.74
C TRP A 65 0.68 -7.22 5.55
N ALA A 66 -0.45 -7.54 4.91
CA ALA A 66 -1.74 -7.62 5.60
C ALA A 66 -1.72 -8.70 6.71
N SER A 67 -1.14 -9.87 6.45
CA SER A 67 -1.05 -10.98 7.40
C SER A 67 -0.12 -10.68 8.58
N GLU A 68 0.91 -9.86 8.37
CA GLU A 68 1.83 -9.37 9.40
C GLU A 68 1.22 -8.23 10.25
N GLY A 69 -0.05 -7.87 10.02
CA GLY A 69 -0.77 -6.85 10.77
C GLY A 69 -0.43 -5.42 10.36
N ALA A 70 0.06 -5.21 9.13
CA ALA A 70 0.27 -3.87 8.62
C ALA A 70 -1.04 -3.06 8.59
N HIS A 71 -0.97 -1.80 9.00
CA HIS A 71 -2.12 -0.91 8.97
C HIS A 71 -1.69 0.53 8.65
N VAL A 72 -2.49 1.24 7.87
CA VAL A 72 -2.23 2.65 7.57
C VAL A 72 -2.42 3.54 8.80
N ARG A 73 -1.71 4.67 8.84
CA ARG A 73 -1.72 5.62 9.97
C ARG A 73 -2.42 6.95 9.68
N VAL A 74 -2.70 7.22 8.41
CA VAL A 74 -3.41 8.40 7.94
C VAL A 74 -4.51 7.96 6.97
N PRO A 75 -5.57 8.78 6.77
CA PRO A 75 -6.57 8.50 5.74
C PRO A 75 -5.89 8.15 4.40
N THR A 76 -6.14 6.93 3.94
CA THR A 76 -5.50 6.38 2.75
C THR A 76 -6.56 5.81 1.83
N THR A 77 -6.50 6.20 0.55
CA THR A 77 -7.45 5.74 -0.49
C THR A 77 -6.75 4.98 -1.60
N LEU A 78 -7.51 4.23 -2.41
CA LEU A 78 -6.99 3.57 -3.61
C LEU A 78 -7.30 4.38 -4.87
N ASN A 79 -6.31 4.47 -5.77
CA ASN A 79 -6.57 4.85 -7.14
C ASN A 79 -7.48 3.80 -7.84
N PRO A 80 -8.03 4.10 -9.03
CA PRO A 80 -8.78 3.13 -9.80
C PRO A 80 -8.02 1.82 -9.98
N SER A 81 -8.74 0.74 -9.69
CA SER A 81 -8.23 -0.61 -9.87
C SER A 81 -8.18 -0.98 -11.36
N GLY A 82 -7.63 -2.16 -11.68
CA GLY A 82 -7.47 -2.61 -13.07
C GLY A 82 -8.75 -2.89 -13.85
N MET A 83 -9.93 -2.75 -13.23
CA MET A 83 -11.24 -2.97 -13.84
C MET A 83 -12.34 -2.26 -13.03
N ASP A 84 -13.53 -2.16 -13.63
CA ASP A 84 -14.76 -1.86 -12.90
C ASP A 84 -15.21 -3.08 -12.06
N HIS A 85 -15.54 -2.88 -10.78
CA HIS A 85 -15.83 -3.98 -9.86
C HIS A 85 -17.19 -4.66 -10.14
N GLU A 86 -18.13 -3.96 -10.79
CA GLU A 86 -19.47 -4.47 -11.08
C GLU A 86 -19.62 -4.88 -12.56
N GLN A 87 -19.00 -4.13 -13.47
CA GLN A 87 -19.18 -4.23 -14.92
C GLN A 87 -17.99 -4.87 -15.64
N TRP A 88 -17.02 -5.46 -14.92
CA TRP A 88 -15.82 -6.08 -15.52
C TRP A 88 -16.15 -7.08 -16.63
N GLN A 89 -17.27 -7.81 -16.53
CA GLN A 89 -17.73 -8.74 -17.57
C GLN A 89 -18.07 -8.01 -18.88
N ARG A 90 -18.78 -6.88 -18.80
CA ARG A 90 -19.12 -6.05 -19.97
C ARG A 90 -17.89 -5.43 -20.61
N GLN A 91 -16.85 -5.19 -19.81
CA GLN A 91 -15.55 -4.70 -20.26
C GLN A 91 -14.66 -5.80 -20.87
N GLY A 92 -15.13 -7.06 -20.90
CA GLY A 92 -14.37 -8.18 -21.45
C GLY A 92 -13.23 -8.66 -20.54
N CYS A 93 -13.24 -8.32 -19.25
CA CYS A 93 -12.27 -8.87 -18.30
C CYS A 93 -12.57 -10.34 -18.05
N SER A 94 -11.51 -11.17 -18.01
CA SER A 94 -11.65 -12.58 -17.63
C SER A 94 -12.03 -12.72 -16.16
N GLN A 95 -12.77 -13.79 -15.83
CA GLN A 95 -13.14 -14.11 -14.45
C GLN A 95 -11.91 -14.31 -13.55
N THR A 96 -10.85 -14.92 -14.07
CA THR A 96 -9.59 -15.12 -13.34
C THR A 96 -8.93 -13.79 -12.99
N PHE A 97 -8.84 -12.87 -13.95
CA PHE A 97 -8.33 -11.52 -13.70
C PHE A 97 -9.18 -10.79 -12.66
N ALA A 98 -10.50 -10.88 -12.78
CA ALA A 98 -11.41 -10.22 -11.85
C ALA A 98 -11.25 -10.74 -10.41
N ALA A 99 -11.20 -12.06 -10.23
CA ALA A 99 -10.96 -12.67 -8.92
C ALA A 99 -9.64 -12.18 -8.30
N LYS A 100 -8.55 -12.16 -9.08
CA LYS A 100 -7.24 -11.68 -8.62
C LYS A 100 -7.24 -10.18 -8.29
N GLN A 101 -7.90 -9.37 -9.12
CA GLN A 101 -8.04 -7.94 -8.87
C GLN A 101 -8.82 -7.65 -7.58
N MET A 102 -9.87 -8.43 -7.28
CA MET A 102 -10.59 -8.31 -6.01
C MET A 102 -9.73 -8.73 -4.83
N GLN A 103 -8.89 -9.76 -4.96
CA GLN A 103 -7.94 -10.15 -3.92
C GLN A 103 -6.93 -9.04 -3.60
N VAL A 104 -6.45 -8.29 -4.62
CA VAL A 104 -5.61 -7.10 -4.41
C VAL A 104 -6.35 -6.05 -3.58
N VAL A 105 -7.60 -5.73 -3.95
CA VAL A 105 -8.40 -4.74 -3.22
C VAL A 105 -8.64 -5.18 -1.78
N SER A 106 -8.98 -6.45 -1.55
CA SER A 106 -9.19 -7.00 -0.20
C SER A 106 -7.92 -6.96 0.66
N ALA A 107 -6.73 -7.20 0.07
CA ALA A 107 -5.47 -7.08 0.81
C ALA A 107 -5.23 -5.64 1.29
N TYR A 108 -5.50 -4.65 0.45
CA TYR A 108 -5.43 -3.24 0.86
C TYR A 108 -6.46 -2.89 1.94
N GLN A 109 -7.71 -3.34 1.79
CA GLN A 109 -8.76 -3.12 2.81
C GLN A 109 -8.38 -3.72 4.17
N ALA A 110 -7.75 -4.90 4.18
CA ALA A 110 -7.26 -5.54 5.41
C ALA A 110 -6.21 -4.69 6.14
N MET A 111 -5.49 -3.81 5.42
CA MET A 111 -4.55 -2.84 5.99
C MET A 111 -5.19 -1.49 6.34
N GLY A 112 -6.53 -1.38 6.31
CA GLY A 112 -7.27 -0.17 6.68
C GLY A 112 -7.37 0.88 5.58
N ILE A 113 -7.13 0.51 4.31
CA ILE A 113 -7.21 1.44 3.18
C ILE A 113 -8.64 1.49 2.62
N GLU A 114 -9.14 2.70 2.38
CA GLU A 114 -10.45 2.96 1.80
C GLU A 114 -10.41 2.66 0.28
N PRO A 115 -11.18 1.69 -0.22
CA PRO A 115 -11.12 1.26 -1.61
C PRO A 115 -11.99 2.14 -2.52
N THR A 116 -11.79 3.47 -2.49
CA THR A 116 -12.56 4.39 -3.34
C THR A 116 -12.51 3.99 -4.81
N CYS A 117 -11.34 3.57 -5.29
CA CYS A 117 -11.12 3.09 -6.67
C CYS A 117 -11.60 4.10 -7.73
N THR A 118 -11.51 5.39 -7.43
CA THR A 118 -11.89 6.51 -8.30
C THR A 118 -10.77 7.54 -8.39
N CYS A 119 -10.77 8.35 -9.46
CA CYS A 119 -9.89 9.50 -9.66
C CYS A 119 -10.68 10.83 -9.70
N THR A 120 -11.71 10.99 -8.86
CA THR A 120 -12.51 12.23 -8.81
C THR A 120 -11.71 13.40 -8.28
#